data_AF-A0A6S7HTX1-F1
#
_entry.id   AF-A0A6S7HTX1-F1
#
_cell.length_a   1.000
_cell.length_b   1.000
_cell.length_c   1.000
_cell.angle_alpha   90.00
_cell.angle_beta   90.00
_cell.angle_gamma   90.00
#
_symmetry.space_group_name_H-M   'P 1'
#
loop_
_entity.id
_entity.type
_entity.pdbx_description
1 polymer ?
#
loop_
_entity_poly.entity_id
_entity_poly.type
_entity_poly.pdbx_seq_one_letter_code
_entity_poly.pdbx_strand_id
1 'polypeptide(L)'
;MAVALLTYLCLLITAATIFRDYDFPKNAISINNRNVYLVFSYFWFFVGLPMGVFSAISRILRTMAVGALMLPRIDHSVMPDGFQRFDRGFNAYICYLHVQTAYRNPVLRVFCQILSDET
;
A
#
# COMPACT_ATOMS: atom_id res chain seq x y z
N MET A 1 10.02 3.26 14.99
CA MET A 1 10.80 2.72 13.86
C MET A 1 12.07 2.02 14.31
N ALA A 2 12.96 2.67 15.06
CA ALA A 2 14.18 2.03 15.58
C ALA A 2 13.92 0.74 16.40
N VAL A 3 12.96 0.75 17.31
CA VAL A 3 12.62 -0.42 18.14
C VAL A 3 12.03 -1.57 17.31
N ALA A 4 11.23 -1.27 16.29
CA ALA A 4 10.68 -2.28 15.37
C ALA A 4 11.75 -2.88 14.45
N LEU A 5 12.73 -2.08 14.03
CA LEU A 5 13.90 -2.57 13.29
C LEU A 5 14.77 -3.47 14.16
N LEU A 6 15.03 -3.08 15.41
CA LEU A 6 15.79 -3.87 16.36
C LEU A 6 15.11 -5.23 16.61
N THR A 7 13.81 -5.25 16.85
CA THR A 7 13.07 -6.51 17.05
C THR A 7 13.05 -7.38 15.79
N TYR A 8 12.92 -6.78 14.60
CA TYR A 8 13.04 -7.49 13.33
C TYR A 8 14.43 -8.11 13.13
N LEU A 9 15.50 -7.37 13.42
CA LEU A 9 16.87 -7.89 13.34
C LEU A 9 17.11 -9.03 14.33
N CYS A 10 16.61 -8.91 15.57
CA CYS A 10 16.68 -9.99 16.55
C CYS A 10 15.99 -11.27 16.04
N LEU A 11 14.79 -11.16 15.45
CA LEU A 11 14.12 -12.31 14.84
C LEU A 11 14.93 -12.94 13.71
N LEU A 12 15.53 -12.11 12.86
CA LEU A 12 16.28 -12.59 11.71
C LEU A 12 17.55 -13.33 12.18
N ILE A 13 18.23 -12.79 13.18
CA ILE A 13 19.41 -13.42 13.79
C ILE A 13 19.03 -14.77 14.42
N THR A 14 17.98 -14.83 15.23
CA THR A 14 17.56 -16.10 15.87
C THR A 14 17.06 -17.12 14.85
N ALA A 15 16.34 -16.68 13.82
CA ALA A 15 15.92 -17.54 12.71
C ALA A 15 17.11 -18.10 11.92
N ALA A 16 18.10 -17.27 11.60
CA ALA A 16 19.25 -17.69 10.81
C ALA A 16 20.24 -18.59 11.57
N THR A 17 20.38 -18.38 12.88
CA THR A 17 21.39 -19.07 13.70
C THR A 17 20.84 -20.29 14.44
N ILE A 18 19.65 -20.20 15.04
CA ILE A 18 19.12 -21.21 15.97
C ILE A 18 18.06 -22.10 15.31
N PHE A 19 17.12 -21.53 14.55
CA PHE A 19 15.96 -22.27 14.05
C PHE A 19 16.14 -22.88 12.66
N ARG A 20 17.06 -22.35 11.86
CA ARG A 20 17.36 -22.86 10.52
C ARG A 20 18.03 -24.23 10.61
N ASP A 21 17.38 -25.21 10.00
CA ASP A 21 17.98 -26.52 9.75
C ASP A 21 18.87 -26.46 8.50
N TYR A 22 20.06 -27.05 8.57
CA TYR A 22 21.04 -27.07 7.48
C TYR A 22 21.13 -28.42 6.79
N ASP A 23 20.54 -29.47 7.38
CA ASP A 23 20.70 -30.85 6.92
C ASP A 23 19.74 -31.20 5.78
N PHE A 24 18.60 -30.50 5.68
CA PHE A 24 17.59 -30.74 4.64
C PHE A 24 17.78 -29.85 3.40
N PRO A 25 17.37 -30.31 2.20
CA PRO A 25 17.34 -29.46 1.02
C PRO A 25 16.42 -28.25 1.25
N LYS A 26 16.79 -27.08 0.70
CA LYS A 26 16.09 -25.78 0.89
C LYS A 26 14.58 -25.80 0.60
N ASN A 27 14.09 -26.82 -0.10
CA ASN A 27 12.69 -26.98 -0.47
C ASN A 27 11.85 -27.63 0.64
N ALA A 28 12.48 -28.21 1.66
CA ALA A 28 11.80 -28.78 2.82
C ALA A 28 11.82 -27.80 3.99
N ILE A 29 10.63 -27.41 4.47
CA ILE A 29 10.48 -26.55 5.65
C ILE A 29 10.68 -27.41 6.90
N SER A 30 11.91 -27.43 7.41
CA SER A 30 12.30 -28.10 8.65
C SER A 30 12.79 -27.06 9.66
N ILE A 31 12.47 -27.26 10.94
CA ILE A 31 12.86 -26.37 12.04
C ILE A 31 13.74 -27.18 12.98
N ASN A 32 14.95 -26.67 13.24
CA ASN A 32 15.84 -27.27 14.22
C ASN A 32 15.34 -26.97 15.65
N ASN A 33 15.38 -27.97 16.53
CA ASN A 33 15.01 -27.88 17.94
C ASN A 33 13.63 -27.24 18.23
N ARG A 34 12.57 -27.98 17.88
CA ARG A 34 11.15 -27.55 17.98
C ARG A 34 10.72 -27.05 19.36
N ASN A 35 11.31 -27.55 20.45
CA ASN A 35 10.96 -27.15 21.81
C ASN A 35 11.41 -25.71 22.12
N VAL A 36 12.63 -25.34 21.70
CA VAL A 36 13.15 -23.97 21.88
C VAL A 36 12.37 -23.00 21.01
N TYR A 37 12.01 -23.41 19.79
CA TYR A 37 11.15 -22.62 18.93
C TYR A 37 9.78 -22.34 19.59
N LEU A 38 9.17 -23.34 20.22
CA LEU A 38 7.87 -23.16 20.89
C LEU A 38 7.94 -22.14 22.04
N VAL A 39 8.95 -22.23 22.90
CA VAL A 39 9.15 -21.28 24.01
C VAL A 39 9.46 -19.89 23.49
N PHE A 40 10.29 -19.78 22.46
CA PHE A 40 10.63 -18.51 21.83
C PHE A 40 9.42 -17.83 21.19
N SER A 41 8.63 -18.57 20.38
CA SER A 41 7.42 -18.04 19.75
C SER A 41 6.39 -17.59 20.78
N TYR A 42 6.24 -18.33 21.89
CA TYR A 42 5.36 -17.94 22.99
C TYR A 42 5.78 -16.61 23.62
N PHE A 43 7.07 -16.44 23.94
CA PHE A 43 7.58 -15.18 24.46
C PHE A 43 7.43 -14.02 23.45
N TRP A 44 7.75 -14.31 22.19
CA TRP A 44 7.71 -13.30 21.12
C TRP A 44 6.30 -12.80 20.84
N PHE A 45 5.26 -13.63 21.03
CA PHE A 45 3.88 -13.22 20.91
C PHE A 45 3.54 -12.03 21.82
N PHE A 46 3.97 -12.06 23.09
CA PHE A 46 3.71 -10.98 24.03
C PHE A 46 4.43 -9.67 23.68
N VAL A 47 5.60 -9.73 23.05
CA VAL A 47 6.33 -8.55 22.58
C VAL A 47 5.74 -8.03 21.25
N GLY A 48 5.30 -8.95 20.39
CA GLY A 48 4.72 -8.66 19.08
C GLY A 48 3.37 -7.98 19.17
N LEU A 49 2.53 -8.34 20.13
CA LEU A 49 1.20 -7.75 20.33
C LEU A 49 1.22 -6.21 20.50
N PRO A 50 1.90 -5.63 21.51
CA PRO A 50 1.92 -4.17 21.69
C PRO A 50 2.62 -3.48 20.51
N MET A 51 3.68 -4.07 19.96
CA MET A 51 4.36 -3.55 18.77
C MET A 51 3.43 -3.46 17.55
N GLY A 52 2.58 -4.47 17.36
CA GLY A 52 1.56 -4.48 16.31
C GLY A 52 0.55 -3.34 16.49
N VAL A 53 0.09 -3.09 17.73
CA VAL A 53 -0.83 -1.99 18.04
C VAL A 53 -0.20 -0.62 17.74
N PHE A 54 1.02 -0.37 18.22
CA PHE A 54 1.72 0.89 17.94
C PHE A 54 1.98 1.09 16.44
N SER A 55 2.34 0.02 15.72
CA SER A 55 2.52 0.05 14.27
C SER A 55 1.22 0.43 13.56
N ALA A 56 0.10 -0.20 13.94
CA ALA A 56 -1.22 0.07 13.35
C ALA A 56 -1.65 1.52 13.56
N ILE A 57 -1.49 2.06 14.77
CA ILE A 57 -1.79 3.48 15.06
C ILE A 57 -0.92 4.40 14.21
N SER A 58 0.39 4.14 14.13
CA SER A 58 1.31 4.93 13.33
C SER A 58 0.97 4.89 11.83
N ARG A 59 0.47 3.75 11.34
CA ARG A 59 0.00 3.60 9.96
C ARG A 59 -1.22 4.48 9.71
N ILE A 60 -2.22 4.43 10.59
CA ILE A 60 -3.44 5.25 10.50
C ILE A 60 -3.09 6.74 10.46
N LEU A 61 -2.22 7.21 11.38
CA LEU A 61 -1.79 8.61 11.43
C LEU A 61 -1.11 9.06 10.12
N ARG A 62 -0.20 8.24 9.58
CA ARG A 62 0.47 8.54 8.31
C ARG A 62 -0.50 8.57 7.15
N THR A 63 -1.43 7.61 7.08
CA THR A 63 -2.45 7.59 6.03
C THR A 63 -3.40 8.78 6.12
N MET A 64 -3.76 9.22 7.33
CA MET A 64 -4.58 10.42 7.53
C MET A 64 -3.83 11.68 7.11
N ALA A 65 -2.55 11.81 7.45
CA ALA A 65 -1.74 12.96 7.07
C ALA A 65 -1.58 13.06 5.54
N VAL A 66 -1.25 11.95 4.87
CA VAL A 66 -1.15 11.90 3.41
C VAL A 66 -2.52 12.16 2.77
N GLY A 67 -3.57 11.52 3.28
CA GLY A 67 -4.95 11.72 2.82
C GLY A 67 -5.35 13.19 2.91
N ALA A 68 -5.08 13.87 4.02
CA ALA A 68 -5.42 15.28 4.21
C ALA A 68 -4.67 16.22 3.24
N LEU A 69 -3.39 15.94 2.97
CA LEU A 69 -2.60 16.71 2.00
C LEU A 69 -3.10 16.50 0.56
N MET A 70 -3.72 15.36 0.30
CA MET A 70 -4.23 14.94 -0.99
C MET A 70 -5.70 15.32 -1.25
N LEU A 71 -6.49 15.60 -0.21
CA LEU A 71 -7.87 16.08 -0.31
C LEU A 71 -8.11 17.21 -1.32
N PRO A 72 -7.28 18.26 -1.42
CA PRO A 72 -7.53 19.34 -2.39
C PRO A 72 -7.29 18.94 -3.85
N ARG A 73 -6.60 17.82 -4.11
CA ARG A 73 -6.31 17.33 -5.47
C ARG A 73 -7.30 16.24 -5.86
N ILE A 74 -8.26 16.59 -6.73
CA ILE A 74 -9.32 15.69 -7.20
C ILE A 74 -8.81 14.72 -8.29
N ASP A 75 -7.58 14.92 -8.78
CA ASP A 75 -6.98 14.12 -9.85
C ASP A 75 -6.75 12.64 -9.47
N HIS A 76 -6.82 12.30 -8.17
CA HIS A 76 -6.61 10.94 -7.68
C HIS A 76 -7.60 10.63 -6.56
N SER A 77 -7.98 9.35 -6.44
CA SER A 77 -8.85 8.90 -5.36
C SER A 77 -8.05 8.59 -4.10
N VAL A 78 -8.60 8.97 -2.95
CA VAL A 78 -8.06 8.60 -1.62
C VAL A 78 -8.44 7.17 -1.25
N MET A 79 -9.46 6.60 -1.91
CA MET A 79 -9.91 5.23 -1.71
C MET A 79 -8.94 4.22 -2.34
N PRO A 80 -8.82 3.00 -1.76
CA PRO A 80 -8.04 1.93 -2.36
C PRO A 80 -8.58 1.51 -3.73
N ASP A 81 -7.72 0.90 -4.54
CA ASP A 81 -8.07 0.41 -5.86
C ASP A 81 -9.26 -0.56 -5.81
N GLY A 82 -10.18 -0.40 -6.75
CA GLY A 82 -11.48 -1.10 -6.76
C GLY A 82 -12.61 -0.38 -6.01
N PHE A 83 -12.30 0.50 -5.06
CA PHE A 83 -13.29 1.30 -4.30
C PHE A 83 -13.35 2.77 -4.73
N GLN A 84 -12.63 3.14 -5.79
CA GLN A 84 -12.56 4.51 -6.31
C GLN A 84 -13.94 5.11 -6.68
N ARG A 85 -14.92 4.27 -7.06
CA ARG A 85 -16.30 4.72 -7.37
C ARG A 85 -17.05 5.30 -6.18
N PHE A 86 -16.64 4.96 -4.95
CA PHE A 86 -17.24 5.50 -3.73
C PHE A 86 -16.75 6.92 -3.41
N ASP A 87 -15.64 7.33 -4.02
CA ASP A 87 -15.12 8.70 -3.91
C ASP A 87 -15.86 9.62 -4.89
N ARG A 88 -16.76 10.43 -4.35
CA ARG A 88 -17.58 11.36 -5.14
C ARG A 88 -16.74 12.43 -5.84
N GLY A 89 -15.65 12.86 -5.21
CA GLY A 89 -14.77 13.88 -5.79
C GLY A 89 -14.11 13.35 -7.05
N PHE A 90 -13.46 12.20 -6.93
CA PHE A 90 -12.81 11.54 -8.06
C PHE A 90 -13.80 11.17 -9.18
N ASN A 91 -15.00 10.68 -8.84
CA ASN A 91 -16.03 10.37 -9.84
C ASN A 91 -16.51 11.63 -10.59
N ALA A 92 -16.67 12.77 -9.90
CA ALA A 92 -17.01 14.03 -10.55
C ALA A 92 -15.93 14.49 -11.53
N TYR A 93 -14.65 14.30 -11.19
CA TYR A 93 -13.52 14.58 -12.07
C TYR A 93 -13.53 13.71 -13.34
N ILE A 94 -13.78 12.41 -13.21
CA ILE A 94 -13.94 11.50 -14.36
C ILE A 94 -15.09 11.95 -15.27
N CYS A 95 -16.25 12.26 -14.69
CA CYS A 95 -17.39 12.78 -15.44
C CYS A 95 -17.05 14.08 -16.19
N TYR A 96 -16.35 15.01 -15.53
CA TYR A 96 -15.86 16.23 -16.16
C TYR A 96 -14.96 15.93 -17.36
N LEU A 97 -14.03 14.99 -17.23
CA LEU A 97 -13.13 14.60 -18.32
C LEU A 97 -13.87 14.01 -19.52
N HIS A 98 -14.89 13.17 -19.28
CA HIS A 98 -15.73 12.62 -20.35
C HIS A 98 -16.52 13.72 -21.08
N VAL A 99 -17.15 14.63 -20.34
CA VAL A 99 -17.88 15.77 -20.93
C VAL A 99 -16.92 16.66 -21.72
N GLN A 100 -15.75 16.98 -21.17
CA GLN A 100 -14.76 17.81 -21.85
C GLN A 100 -14.27 17.16 -23.15
N THR A 101 -14.05 15.84 -23.16
CA THR A 101 -13.64 15.11 -24.37
C THR A 101 -14.74 15.09 -25.42
N ALA A 102 -16.01 15.00 -25.01
CA ALA A 102 -17.15 15.02 -25.93
C ALA A 102 -17.36 16.40 -26.60
N TYR A 103 -17.27 17.49 -25.83
CA TYR A 103 -17.54 18.85 -26.34
C TYR A 103 -16.31 19.56 -26.91
N ARG A 104 -15.11 19.23 -26.43
CA ARG A 104 -13.84 19.86 -26.86
C ARG A 104 -12.88 18.83 -27.44
N ASN A 105 -13.40 17.98 -28.32
CA ASN A 105 -12.54 17.07 -29.05
C ASN A 105 -11.60 17.87 -29.99
N PRO A 106 -10.27 17.75 -29.86
CA PRO A 106 -9.32 18.54 -30.64
C PRO A 106 -9.39 18.21 -32.14
N VAL A 107 -9.68 16.96 -32.50
CA VAL A 107 -9.80 16.54 -33.92
C VAL A 107 -11.01 17.21 -34.56
N LEU A 108 -12.17 17.17 -33.90
CA LEU A 108 -13.38 17.84 -34.39
C LEU A 108 -13.15 19.36 -34.51
N ARG A 109 -12.48 19.96 -33.52
CA ARG A 109 -12.19 21.40 -33.53
C ARG A 109 -11.32 21.80 -34.71
N VAL A 110 -10.23 21.06 -34.96
CA VAL A 110 -9.33 21.31 -36.10
C VAL A 110 -10.06 21.09 -37.42
N PHE A 111 -10.88 20.04 -37.53
CA PHE A 111 -11.70 19.79 -38.72
C PHE A 111 -12.63 20.97 -39.04
N CYS A 112 -13.37 21.49 -38.05
CA CYS A 112 -14.22 22.66 -38.25
C CYS A 112 -13.42 23.92 -38.61
N GLN A 113 -12.21 24.10 -38.06
CA GLN A 113 -11.36 25.24 -38.40
C GLN A 113 -10.90 25.19 -39.86
N ILE A 114 -10.45 24.03 -40.35
CA ILE A 114 -10.07 23.86 -41.76
C ILE A 114 -11.27 24.14 -42.67
N LEU A 115 -12.45 23.63 -42.32
CA LEU A 115 -13.67 23.84 -43.11
C LEU A 115 -14.07 25.33 -43.17
N SER A 116 -13.91 26.06 -42.06
CA SER A 116 -14.18 27.50 -42.01
C SER A 116 -13.14 28.36 -42.74
N ASP A 117 -11.87 27.95 -42.75
CA ASP A 117 -10.80 28.66 -43.46
C ASP A 117 -10.85 28.45 -44.99
N GLU A 118 -11.52 27.38 -45.47
CA GLU A 118 -11.72 27.13 -46.91
C GLU A 118 -12.91 27.88 -47.54
N THR A 119 -13.83 28.43 -46.75
CA THR A 119 -14.96 29.28 -47.21
C THR A 119 -14.66 30.76 -47.13
#